data_AF-A0A845DPE8-F1
#
_entry.id   AF-A0A845DPE8-F1
#
_cell.length_a   1.000
_cell.length_b   1.000
_cell.length_c   1.000
_cell.angle_alpha   90.00
_cell.angle_beta   90.00
_cell.angle_gamma   90.00
#
_symmetry.space_group_name_H-M   'P 1'
#
loop_
_entity.id
_entity.type
_entity.pdbx_description
1 polymer ?
#
loop_
_entity_poly.entity_id
_entity_poly.type
_entity_poly.pdbx_seq_one_letter_code
_entity_poly.pdbx_strand_id
1 'polypeptide(L)'
;MATMDFKRYQTESRKTWSLVHTDHSIVYPTLGLVNEAGEVAGKIKKVFRDKEGVISDADRAALKSELGDVLWYLTQICTELD
;
A
#
# COMPACT_ATOMS: atom_id res chain seq x y z
N MET A 1 6.83 -16.09 -18.34
CA MET A 1 6.33 -15.76 -16.99
C MET A 1 4.88 -15.35 -17.12
N ALA A 2 3.97 -15.92 -16.35
CA ALA A 2 2.58 -15.44 -16.33
C ALA A 2 2.55 -14.03 -15.72
N THR A 3 2.01 -13.06 -16.46
CA THR A 3 1.86 -11.66 -16.06
C THR A 3 1.09 -11.55 -14.74
N MET A 4 1.48 -10.62 -13.87
CA MET A 4 0.72 -10.31 -12.66
C MET A 4 -0.42 -9.35 -13.05
N ASP A 5 -1.67 -9.80 -12.93
CA ASP A 5 -2.86 -8.96 -13.03
C ASP A 5 -3.47 -8.74 -11.63
N PHE A 6 -4.48 -7.87 -11.51
CA PHE A 6 -5.10 -7.57 -10.22
C PHE A 6 -5.76 -8.79 -9.58
N LYS A 7 -6.38 -9.67 -10.37
CA LYS A 7 -7.04 -10.87 -9.86
C LYS A 7 -6.04 -11.82 -9.21
N ARG A 8 -4.91 -12.05 -9.88
CA ARG A 8 -3.82 -12.87 -9.36
C ARG A 8 -3.16 -12.21 -8.16
N TYR A 9 -2.90 -10.90 -8.22
CA TYR A 9 -2.34 -10.17 -7.08
C TYR A 9 -3.25 -10.26 -5.84
N GLN A 10 -4.57 -10.14 -6.02
CA GLN A 10 -5.54 -10.29 -4.95
C GLN A 10 -5.52 -11.69 -4.31
N THR A 11 -5.38 -12.74 -5.11
CA THR A 11 -5.21 -14.10 -4.60
C THR A 11 -3.88 -14.27 -3.84
N GLU A 12 -2.80 -13.73 -4.39
CA GLU A 12 -1.45 -13.87 -3.81
C GLU A 12 -1.28 -13.05 -2.52
N SER A 13 -1.85 -11.85 -2.45
CA SER A 13 -1.75 -10.96 -1.29
C SER A 13 -2.39 -11.55 -0.04
N ARG A 14 -3.39 -12.43 -0.18
CA ARG A 14 -4.02 -13.13 0.95
C ARG A 14 -3.10 -14.11 1.65
N LYS A 15 -2.02 -14.57 1.00
CA LYS A 15 -1.04 -15.47 1.65
C LYS A 15 -0.30 -14.80 2.81
N THR A 16 -0.26 -13.47 2.84
CA THR A 16 0.39 -12.68 3.89
C THR A 16 -0.62 -11.99 4.81
N TRP A 17 -1.93 -12.21 4.60
CA TRP A 17 -2.97 -11.64 5.45
C TRP A 17 -3.00 -12.33 6.81
N SER A 18 -3.05 -11.52 7.86
CA SER A 18 -3.34 -11.96 9.22
C SER A 18 -4.58 -11.24 9.72
N LEU A 19 -5.55 -11.99 10.22
CA LEU A 19 -6.79 -11.42 10.74
C LEU A 19 -6.50 -10.58 11.98
N VAL A 20 -6.95 -9.33 11.95
CA VAL A 20 -7.00 -8.44 13.12
C VAL A 20 -8.46 -8.28 13.53
N HIS A 21 -8.80 -8.67 14.75
CA HIS A 21 -10.17 -8.58 15.27
C HIS A 21 -10.58 -7.11 15.49
N THR A 22 -11.66 -6.71 14.83
CA THR A 22 -12.30 -5.40 14.90
C THR A 22 -13.82 -5.59 14.70
N ASP A 23 -14.62 -4.53 14.83
CA ASP A 23 -16.08 -4.60 14.68
C ASP A 23 -16.56 -4.87 13.25
N HIS A 24 -15.68 -4.72 12.24
CA HIS A 24 -15.92 -5.13 10.86
C HIS A 24 -14.60 -5.39 10.15
N SER A 25 -14.54 -6.44 9.33
CA SER A 25 -13.33 -6.87 8.60
C SER A 25 -12.61 -5.78 7.78
N ILE A 26 -13.30 -4.73 7.34
CA ILE A 26 -12.70 -3.64 6.56
C ILE A 26 -12.08 -2.54 7.42
N VAL A 27 -12.34 -2.49 8.73
CA VAL A 27 -11.88 -1.40 9.60
C VAL A 27 -10.36 -1.35 9.63
N TYR A 28 -9.72 -2.47 10.01
CA TYR A 28 -8.27 -2.56 10.06
C TYR A 28 -7.59 -2.21 8.72
N PRO A 29 -7.93 -2.83 7.58
CA PRO A 29 -7.25 -2.53 6.33
C PRO A 29 -7.56 -1.13 5.79
N THR A 30 -8.71 -0.52 6.13
CA THR A 30 -8.98 0.89 5.80
C THR A 30 -8.09 1.85 6.57
N LEU A 31 -7.85 1.59 7.86
CA LEU A 31 -6.93 2.38 8.67
C LEU A 31 -5.48 2.22 8.20
N GLY A 32 -5.09 1.01 7.81
CA GLY A 32 -3.80 0.77 7.15
C GLY A 32 -3.68 1.55 5.84
N LEU A 33 -4.68 1.48 4.97
CA LEU A 33 -4.69 2.19 3.69
C LEU A 33 -4.43 3.70 3.84
N VAL A 34 -5.10 4.36 4.79
CA VAL A 34 -4.90 5.81 5.02
C VAL A 34 -3.52 6.11 5.60
N ASN A 35 -2.98 5.23 6.46
CA ASN A 35 -1.64 5.37 6.99
C ASN A 35 -0.60 5.36 5.86
N GLU A 36 -0.64 4.34 5.00
CA GLU A 36 0.34 4.19 3.92
C GLU A 36 0.18 5.25 2.82
N ALA A 37 -1.05 5.67 2.52
CA ALA A 37 -1.27 6.82 1.64
C ALA A 37 -0.66 8.10 2.22
N GLY A 38 -0.75 8.28 3.55
CA GLY A 38 -0.09 9.34 4.29
C GLY A 38 1.44 9.27 4.22
N GLU A 39 2.01 8.06 4.30
CA GLU A 39 3.44 7.81 4.12
C GLU A 39 3.93 8.21 2.73
N VAL A 40 3.21 7.80 1.67
CA VAL A 40 3.49 8.21 0.28
C VAL A 40 3.52 9.74 0.17
N ALA A 41 2.46 10.40 0.65
CA ALA A 41 2.36 11.86 0.63
C ALA A 41 3.49 12.51 1.43
N GLY A 42 3.83 11.94 2.58
CA GLY A 42 4.91 12.39 3.45
C GLY A 42 6.28 12.33 2.77
N LYS A 43 6.59 11.26 2.04
CA LYS A 43 7.84 11.12 1.31
C LYS A 43 7.92 12.08 0.12
N ILE A 44 6.86 12.19 -0.69
CA ILE A 44 6.79 13.17 -1.78
C ILE A 44 6.99 14.60 -1.25
N LYS A 45 6.27 14.98 -0.19
CA LYS A 45 6.43 16.29 0.45
C LYS A 45 7.88 16.57 0.84
N LYS A 46 8.57 15.60 1.44
CA LYS A 46 9.99 15.75 1.83
C LYS A 46 10.91 15.92 0.61
N VAL A 47 10.67 15.18 -0.48
CA VAL A 47 11.44 15.36 -1.73
C VAL A 47 11.32 16.79 -2.24
N PHE A 48 10.11 17.34 -2.31
CA PHE A 48 9.93 18.71 -2.81
C PHE A 48 10.40 19.79 -1.82
N ARG A 49 10.31 19.55 -0.51
CA ARG A 49 10.76 20.50 0.52
C ARG A 49 12.28 20.52 0.68
N ASP A 50 12.91 19.35 0.69
CA ASP A 50 14.30 19.19 1.15
C ASP A 50 15.27 18.87 0.00
N LYS A 51 14.77 18.43 -1.16
CA LYS A 51 15.58 17.89 -2.26
C LYS A 51 15.31 18.56 -3.61
N GLU A 52 14.73 19.75 -3.59
CA GLU A 52 14.42 20.54 -4.80
C GLU A 52 13.60 19.77 -5.85
N GLY A 53 12.78 18.80 -5.40
CA GLY A 53 11.98 17.95 -6.29
C GLY A 53 12.76 16.81 -6.96
N VAL A 54 14.05 16.63 -6.66
CA VAL A 54 14.87 15.57 -7.22
C VAL A 54 14.63 14.25 -6.46
N ILE A 55 14.04 13.27 -7.15
CA ILE A 55 13.81 11.92 -6.63
C ILE A 55 15.07 11.09 -6.83
N SER A 56 15.77 10.76 -5.74
CA SER A 56 16.91 9.83 -5.76
C SER A 56 16.45 8.37 -5.90
N ASP A 57 17.38 7.45 -6.15
CA ASP A 57 17.08 6.01 -6.17
C ASP A 57 16.60 5.51 -4.80
N ALA A 58 17.12 6.07 -3.71
CA ALA A 58 16.64 5.76 -2.36
C ALA A 58 15.19 6.24 -2.15
N ASP A 59 14.84 7.44 -2.63
CA ASP A 59 13.47 7.93 -2.57
C ASP A 59 12.52 7.06 -3.40
N ARG A 60 12.96 6.67 -4.60
CA ARG A 60 12.19 5.78 -5.47
C ARG A 60 11.95 4.43 -4.82
N ALA A 61 12.97 3.84 -4.19
CA ALA A 61 12.83 2.56 -3.48
C ALA A 61 11.86 2.69 -2.30
N ALA A 62 11.97 3.76 -1.51
CA ALA A 62 11.07 4.02 -0.40
C ALA A 62 9.63 4.26 -0.87
N LEU A 63 9.41 5.03 -1.93
CA LEU A 63 8.08 5.25 -2.51
C LEU A 63 7.47 3.95 -3.05
N LYS A 64 8.26 3.10 -3.69
CA LYS A 64 7.79 1.79 -4.17
C LYS A 64 7.30 0.89 -3.01
N SER A 65 7.95 0.96 -1.85
CA SER A 65 7.51 0.24 -0.66
C SER A 65 6.11 0.69 -0.24
N GLU A 66 5.94 1.99 0.04
CA GLU A 66 4.65 2.51 0.52
C GLU A 66 3.52 2.33 -0.52
N LEU A 67 3.83 2.52 -1.81
CA LEU A 67 2.86 2.29 -2.88
C LEU A 67 2.46 0.80 -2.97
N GLY A 68 3.40 -0.10 -2.66
CA GLY A 68 3.13 -1.52 -2.52
C GLY A 68 2.18 -1.82 -1.36
N ASP A 69 2.39 -1.17 -0.23
CA ASP A 69 1.54 -1.33 0.97
C ASP A 69 0.15 -0.71 0.77
N VAL A 70 0.05 0.45 0.10
CA VAL A 70 -1.23 1.03 -0.36
C VAL A 70 -1.99 0.04 -1.25
N LEU A 71 -1.32 -0.53 -2.25
CA LEU A 71 -1.95 -1.52 -3.13
C LEU A 71 -2.38 -2.76 -2.33
N TRP A 72 -1.57 -3.21 -1.38
CA TRP A 72 -1.88 -4.37 -0.56
C TRP A 72 -3.13 -4.14 0.29
N TYR A 73 -3.23 -3.03 1.02
CA TYR A 73 -4.41 -2.71 1.83
C TYR A 73 -5.67 -2.51 0.99
N LEU A 74 -5.57 -1.79 -0.13
CA LEU A 74 -6.69 -1.65 -1.07
C LEU A 74 -7.21 -3.02 -1.51
N THR A 75 -6.28 -3.92 -1.83
CA THR A 75 -6.60 -5.29 -2.25
C THR A 75 -7.25 -6.11 -1.13
N GLN A 76 -6.85 -5.93 0.13
CA GLN A 76 -7.52 -6.57 1.27
C GLN A 76 -8.96 -6.07 1.42
N ILE A 77 -9.18 -4.75 1.31
CA ILE A 77 -10.53 -4.17 1.39
C ILE A 77 -11.42 -4.75 0.28
N CYS A 78 -10.92 -4.81 -0.96
CA CYS A 78 -11.66 -5.44 -2.06
C CYS A 78 -11.98 -6.91 -1.80
N THR A 79 -11.11 -7.64 -1.10
CA THR A 79 -11.33 -9.07 -0.79
C THR A 79 -12.37 -9.27 0.32
N GLU A 80 -12.42 -8.37 1.31
CA GLU A 80 -13.40 -8.44 2.39
C GLU A 80 -14.80 -7.96 1.97
N LEU A 81 -14.94 -7.35 0.79
CA LEU A 81 -16.20 -6.87 0.21
C LEU A 81 -16.75 -7.74 -0.93
N ASP A 82 -16.02 -8.76 -1.38
CA ASP A 82 -16.42 -9.73 -2.40
C ASP A 82 -17.04 -10.98 -1.73
#